data_AF-A0A2U8E0S2-F1
#
_entry.id   AF-A0A2U8E0S2-F1
#
_cell.length_a   1.000
_cell.length_b   1.000
_cell.length_c   1.000
_cell.angle_alpha   90.00
_cell.angle_beta   90.00
_cell.angle_gamma   90.00
#
_symmetry.space_group_name_H-M   'P 1'
#
loop_
_entity.id
_entity.type
_entity.pdbx_description
1 polymer ?
#
loop_
_entity_poly.entity_id
_entity_poly.type
_entity_poly.pdbx_seq_one_letter_code
_entity_poly.pdbx_strand_id
1 'polypeptide(L)'
;MRLKKKNANAPPCFHCAATALRETLASNSETRMPNLKDLMLQKRLTLAVAESLTCGHLQARIGAISGASRFFLGGLTAYTLEEKEKLLGVPRELAEPVDCVSEAVAVAMTQGARTLFGANIAIATTGYAEPSPAAPVPYAWIAVGDGSNFATRRVDCPGLARVAVQEHVAKVAGDILVDFLQT
;
A
#
# COMPACT_ATOMS: atom_id res chain seq x y z
N MET A 1 32.10 9.01 -63.42
CA MET A 1 30.90 9.53 -62.72
C MET A 1 30.76 8.79 -61.39
N ARG A 2 30.57 9.52 -60.28
CA ARG A 2 30.82 9.11 -58.89
C ARG A 2 30.00 7.90 -58.40
N LEU A 3 30.66 7.01 -57.66
CA LEU A 3 30.09 6.02 -56.72
C LEU A 3 29.34 6.69 -55.56
N LYS A 4 28.19 6.14 -55.15
CA LYS A 4 27.72 6.23 -53.75
C LYS A 4 27.33 4.85 -53.24
N LYS A 5 28.15 4.37 -52.29
CA LYS A 5 27.94 3.21 -51.42
C LYS A 5 26.68 3.42 -50.57
N LYS A 6 25.81 2.41 -50.44
CA LYS A 6 24.84 2.34 -49.34
C LYS A 6 25.60 1.96 -48.07
N ASN A 7 25.60 2.84 -47.08
CA ASN A 7 26.24 2.62 -45.80
C ASN A 7 25.25 1.90 -44.87
N ALA A 8 25.62 0.70 -44.43
CA ALA A 8 24.99 0.02 -43.31
C ALA A 8 25.61 0.57 -42.02
N ASN A 9 24.86 1.39 -41.28
CA ASN A 9 24.96 1.55 -39.83
C ASN A 9 24.00 2.64 -39.36
N ALA A 10 22.80 2.24 -38.95
CA ALA A 10 22.01 3.00 -37.98
C ALA A 10 21.92 2.13 -36.72
N PRO A 11 22.31 2.64 -35.54
CA PRO A 11 22.29 1.84 -34.32
C PRO A 11 20.83 1.51 -33.96
N PRO A 12 20.57 0.30 -33.40
CA PRO A 12 19.24 0.01 -32.87
C PRO A 12 18.96 0.98 -31.72
N CYS A 13 17.79 1.61 -31.76
CA CYS A 13 17.35 2.56 -30.74
C CYS A 13 17.23 1.86 -29.38
N PHE A 14 18.21 2.07 -28.50
CA PHE A 14 18.30 1.49 -27.15
C PHE A 14 17.17 1.93 -26.19
N HIS A 15 16.29 2.85 -26.63
CA HIS A 15 15.30 3.49 -25.75
C HIS A 15 13.97 2.73 -25.66
N CYS A 16 13.67 1.80 -26.59
CA CYS A 16 12.38 1.11 -26.60
C CYS A 16 12.38 -0.18 -25.75
N ALA A 17 13.53 -0.86 -25.65
CA ALA A 17 13.65 -2.13 -24.91
C ALA A 17 13.64 -1.95 -23.38
N ALA A 18 14.11 -0.82 -22.84
CA ALA A 18 14.20 -0.58 -21.40
C ALA A 18 12.82 -0.34 -20.75
N THR A 19 11.86 0.20 -21.50
CA THR A 19 10.50 0.49 -21.01
C THR A 19 9.67 -0.79 -20.90
N ALA A 20 9.74 -1.66 -21.92
CA ALA A 20 9.11 -2.98 -21.88
C ALA A 20 9.69 -3.88 -20.78
N LEU A 21 10.99 -3.78 -20.49
CA LEU A 21 11.63 -4.56 -19.42
C LEU A 21 11.20 -4.10 -18.01
N ARG A 22 10.87 -2.81 -17.83
CA ARG A 22 10.35 -2.28 -16.56
C ARG A 22 8.88 -2.63 -16.32
N GLU A 23 8.07 -2.67 -17.37
CA GLU A 23 6.67 -3.10 -17.27
C GLU A 23 6.53 -4.62 -17.07
N THR A 24 7.47 -5.41 -17.59
CA THR A 24 7.46 -6.88 -17.43
C THR A 24 7.89 -7.33 -16.02
N LEU A 25 8.59 -6.49 -15.26
CA LEU A 25 8.95 -6.77 -13.86
C LEU A 25 7.81 -6.46 -12.86
N ALA A 26 6.76 -5.77 -13.28
CA ALA A 26 5.62 -5.44 -12.43
C ALA A 26 4.61 -6.60 -12.30
N SER A 27 4.64 -7.60 -13.18
CA SER A 27 3.60 -8.63 -13.27
C SER A 27 3.95 -9.99 -12.66
N ASN A 28 5.17 -10.20 -12.14
CA ASN A 28 5.60 -11.50 -11.59
C ASN A 28 6.35 -11.44 -10.24
N SER A 29 6.18 -10.39 -9.43
CA SER A 29 6.65 -10.45 -8.04
C SER A 29 5.69 -11.33 -7.23
N GLU A 30 6.13 -12.54 -6.89
CA GLU A 30 5.53 -13.31 -5.80
C GLU A 30 5.30 -12.36 -4.62
N THR A 31 4.08 -12.39 -4.08
CA THR A 31 3.72 -11.53 -2.94
C THR A 31 4.60 -11.94 -1.76
N ARG A 32 5.21 -11.00 -1.01
CA ARG A 32 6.10 -11.34 0.13
C ARG A 32 5.34 -11.76 1.40
N MET A 33 4.01 -11.75 1.34
CA MET A 33 3.09 -12.17 2.40
C MET A 33 3.28 -13.60 2.97
N PRO A 34 3.81 -14.61 2.26
CA PRO A 34 3.99 -15.96 2.81
C PRO A 34 4.78 -15.99 4.12
N ASN A 35 5.74 -15.06 4.30
CA ASN A 35 6.58 -15.00 5.49
C ASN A 35 5.95 -14.24 6.67
N LEU A 36 4.80 -13.59 6.47
CA LEU A 36 4.16 -12.76 7.51
C LEU A 36 3.88 -13.58 8.77
N LYS A 37 3.31 -14.77 8.61
CA LYS A 37 2.97 -15.67 9.74
C LYS A 37 4.17 -15.96 10.61
N ASP A 38 5.28 -16.37 10.00
CA ASP A 38 6.46 -16.80 10.74
C ASP A 38 7.10 -15.62 11.46
N LEU A 39 7.20 -14.46 10.81
CA LEU A 39 7.69 -13.22 11.42
C LEU A 39 6.86 -12.80 12.63
N MET A 40 5.53 -12.78 12.49
CA MET A 40 4.61 -12.38 13.57
C MET A 40 4.72 -13.34 14.76
N LEU A 41 4.76 -14.65 14.52
CA LEU A 41 4.80 -15.65 15.59
C LEU A 41 6.16 -15.73 16.28
N GLN A 42 7.26 -15.63 15.54
CA GLN A 42 8.61 -15.61 16.11
C GLN A 42 8.80 -14.41 17.03
N LYS A 43 8.29 -13.24 16.63
CA LYS A 43 8.35 -12.00 17.42
C LYS A 43 7.23 -11.87 18.46
N ARG A 44 6.27 -12.82 18.49
CA ARG A 44 5.07 -12.81 19.36
C ARG A 44 4.26 -11.52 19.24
N LEU A 45 4.14 -11.02 18.01
CA LEU A 45 3.43 -9.78 17.72
C LEU A 45 1.98 -10.05 17.32
N THR A 46 1.14 -9.05 17.54
CA THR A 46 -0.23 -8.98 17.04
C THR A 46 -0.41 -7.81 16.08
N LEU A 47 -1.35 -7.96 15.14
CA LEU A 47 -1.60 -7.05 14.02
C LEU A 47 -3.05 -6.59 14.00
N ALA A 48 -3.24 -5.28 13.79
CA ALA A 48 -4.52 -4.67 13.41
C ALA A 48 -4.42 -3.96 12.05
N VAL A 49 -5.54 -3.78 11.37
CA VAL A 49 -5.60 -3.13 10.05
C VAL A 49 -6.69 -2.05 10.02
N ALA A 50 -6.39 -0.88 9.48
CA ALA A 50 -7.38 0.14 9.12
C ALA A 50 -7.35 0.45 7.63
N GLU A 51 -8.44 0.16 6.91
CA GLU A 51 -8.53 0.42 5.47
C GLU A 51 -9.44 1.62 5.19
N SER A 52 -9.08 2.42 4.19
CA SER A 52 -10.02 3.34 3.53
C SER A 52 -10.21 2.87 2.10
N LEU A 53 -9.33 3.27 1.17
CA LEU A 53 -9.50 2.94 -0.25
C LEU A 53 -9.51 1.43 -0.53
N THR A 54 -8.78 0.62 0.24
CA THR A 54 -8.61 -0.81 -0.05
C THR A 54 -9.76 -1.67 0.48
N CYS A 55 -10.73 -1.10 1.20
CA CYS A 55 -12.04 -1.71 1.47
C CYS A 55 -12.06 -3.19 1.93
N GLY A 56 -11.07 -3.66 2.68
CA GLY A 56 -11.03 -5.04 3.18
C GLY A 56 -10.10 -5.96 2.38
N HIS A 57 -9.53 -5.51 1.25
CA HIS A 57 -8.64 -6.32 0.45
C HIS A 57 -7.35 -6.70 1.20
N LEU A 58 -6.83 -5.83 2.08
CA LEU A 58 -5.66 -6.17 2.90
C LEU A 58 -6.03 -7.16 4.01
N GLN A 59 -7.14 -6.94 4.70
CA GLN A 59 -7.65 -7.86 5.72
C GLN A 59 -7.93 -9.25 5.14
N ALA A 60 -8.54 -9.34 3.96
CA ALA A 60 -8.81 -10.61 3.28
C ALA A 60 -7.52 -11.37 2.97
N ARG A 61 -6.47 -10.67 2.51
CA ARG A 61 -5.15 -11.26 2.25
C ARG A 61 -4.51 -11.82 3.52
N ILE A 62 -4.61 -11.10 4.63
CA ILE A 62 -4.06 -11.55 5.93
C ILE A 62 -4.89 -12.71 6.50
N GLY A 63 -6.22 -12.61 6.46
CA GLY A 63 -7.13 -13.63 6.96
C GLY A 63 -7.07 -14.95 6.19
N ALA A 64 -6.65 -14.93 4.92
CA ALA A 64 -6.43 -16.12 4.12
C ALA A 64 -5.21 -16.95 4.58
N ILE A 65 -4.34 -16.41 5.44
CA ILE A 65 -3.16 -17.13 5.94
C ILE A 65 -3.59 -18.16 6.99
N SER A 66 -3.25 -19.43 6.77
CA SER A 66 -3.57 -20.50 7.72
C SER A 66 -2.99 -20.22 9.12
N GLY A 67 -3.88 -20.12 10.11
CA GLY A 67 -3.54 -19.79 11.50
C GLY A 67 -3.40 -18.28 11.77
N ALA A 68 -3.93 -17.41 10.91
CA ALA A 68 -3.94 -15.96 11.09
C ALA A 68 -4.52 -15.51 12.44
N SER A 69 -5.49 -16.25 12.99
CA SER A 69 -6.11 -15.97 14.30
C SER A 69 -5.12 -15.91 15.47
N ARG A 70 -3.88 -16.41 15.30
CA ARG A 70 -2.83 -16.33 16.31
C ARG A 70 -2.13 -14.97 16.38
N PHE A 71 -2.27 -14.12 15.37
CA PHE A 71 -1.61 -12.82 15.32
C PHE A 71 -2.50 -11.69 14.79
N PHE A 72 -3.46 -11.96 13.91
CA PHE A 72 -4.35 -10.96 13.34
C PHE A 72 -5.57 -10.76 14.23
N LEU A 73 -5.64 -9.61 14.91
CA LEU A 73 -6.73 -9.28 15.85
C LEU A 73 -8.00 -8.77 15.14
N GLY A 74 -7.86 -8.43 13.86
CA GLY A 74 -8.93 -7.91 13.04
C GLY A 74 -8.56 -6.58 12.40
N GLY A 75 -9.54 -5.99 11.75
CA GLY A 75 -9.42 -4.67 11.17
C GLY A 75 -10.78 -4.05 10.93
N LEU A 76 -10.76 -2.84 10.39
CA LEU A 76 -11.96 -2.11 10.01
C LEU A 76 -11.75 -1.32 8.73
N THR A 77 -12.86 -0.92 8.12
CA THR A 77 -12.87 0.03 7.02
C THR A 77 -13.42 1.37 7.52
N ALA A 78 -12.59 2.41 7.56
CA ALA A 78 -12.97 3.78 7.89
C ALA A 78 -13.00 4.63 6.62
N TYR A 79 -14.11 4.54 5.87
CA TYR A 79 -14.19 5.08 4.51
C TYR A 79 -14.36 6.60 4.48
N THR A 80 -15.18 7.16 5.36
CA THR A 80 -15.46 8.60 5.44
C THR A 80 -14.58 9.30 6.46
N LEU A 81 -14.51 10.63 6.42
CA LEU A 81 -13.87 11.44 7.45
C LEU A 81 -14.47 11.16 8.83
N GLU A 82 -15.80 11.07 8.90
CA GLU A 82 -16.55 10.82 10.15
C GLU A 82 -16.18 9.48 10.79
N GLU A 83 -16.03 8.42 9.98
CA GLU A 83 -15.65 7.11 10.52
C GLU A 83 -14.16 7.06 10.89
N LYS A 84 -13.28 7.81 10.20
CA LYS A 84 -11.87 7.96 10.61
C LYS A 84 -11.75 8.68 11.96
N GLU A 85 -12.52 9.74 12.16
CA GLU A 85 -12.56 10.47 13.43
C GLU A 85 -13.15 9.60 14.55
N LYS A 86 -14.33 9.02 14.31
CA LYS A 86 -15.08 8.25 15.32
C LYS A 86 -14.41 6.93 15.72
N LEU A 87 -13.92 6.15 14.76
CA LEU A 87 -13.43 4.79 15.03
C LEU A 87 -11.93 4.76 15.31
N LEU A 88 -11.16 5.66 14.70
CA LEU A 88 -9.70 5.67 14.76
C LEU A 88 -9.14 6.89 15.49
N GLY A 89 -9.97 7.84 15.91
CA GLY A 89 -9.52 9.04 16.61
C GLY A 89 -8.65 9.95 15.74
N VAL A 90 -8.80 9.89 14.41
CA VAL A 90 -8.07 10.78 13.50
C VAL A 90 -8.58 12.21 13.70
N PRO A 91 -7.74 13.19 14.06
CA PRO A 91 -8.18 14.57 14.28
C PRO A 91 -8.81 15.15 13.00
N ARG A 92 -9.97 15.79 13.13
CA ARG A 92 -10.68 16.36 11.98
C ARG A 92 -9.86 17.46 11.32
N GLU A 93 -9.20 18.31 12.11
CA GLU A 93 -8.31 19.36 11.62
C GLU A 93 -7.10 18.81 10.83
N LEU A 94 -6.72 17.55 11.06
CA LEU A 94 -5.65 16.88 10.32
C LEU A 94 -6.14 16.34 8.97
N ALA A 95 -7.36 15.79 8.94
CA ALA A 95 -7.85 15.02 7.80
C ALA A 95 -8.68 15.86 6.80
N GLU A 96 -9.48 16.81 7.27
CA GLU A 96 -10.40 17.58 6.42
C GLU A 96 -9.68 18.41 5.33
N PRO A 97 -8.58 19.15 5.61
CA PRO A 97 -7.93 19.98 4.58
C PRO A 97 -7.28 19.19 3.44
N VAL A 98 -7.02 17.90 3.66
CA VAL A 98 -6.37 16.98 2.71
C VAL A 98 -7.32 15.91 2.21
N ASP A 99 -8.63 16.07 2.45
CA ASP A 99 -9.66 15.10 2.04
C ASP A 99 -9.30 13.66 2.49
N CYS A 100 -8.84 13.55 3.74
CA CYS A 100 -8.38 12.32 4.37
C CYS A 100 -7.17 11.62 3.71
N VAL A 101 -6.49 12.23 2.74
CA VAL A 101 -5.39 11.60 1.99
C VAL A 101 -4.07 12.33 2.23
N SER A 102 -3.34 11.88 3.24
CA SER A 102 -1.95 12.29 3.48
C SER A 102 -1.18 11.24 4.25
N GLU A 103 0.15 11.36 4.29
CA GLU A 103 1.01 10.56 5.14
C GLU A 103 0.59 10.63 6.61
N ALA A 104 0.31 11.84 7.11
CA ALA A 104 -0.06 12.06 8.50
C ALA A 104 -1.42 11.43 8.85
N VAL A 105 -2.39 11.44 7.92
CA VAL A 105 -3.66 10.72 8.11
C VAL A 105 -3.42 9.21 8.14
N ALA A 106 -2.55 8.66 7.29
CA ALA A 106 -2.21 7.24 7.34
C ALA A 106 -1.59 6.84 8.68
N VAL A 107 -0.64 7.65 9.21
CA VAL A 107 -0.03 7.43 10.53
C VAL A 107 -1.08 7.50 11.65
N ALA A 108 -1.97 8.50 11.62
CA ALA A 108 -3.04 8.62 12.61
C ALA A 108 -4.01 7.43 12.56
N MET A 109 -4.40 6.97 11.38
CA MET A 109 -5.22 5.76 11.20
C MET A 109 -4.52 4.51 11.77
N THR A 110 -3.21 4.37 11.53
CA THR A 110 -2.40 3.27 12.10
C THR A 110 -2.39 3.31 13.62
N GLN A 111 -2.16 4.47 14.23
CA GLN A 111 -2.18 4.63 15.68
C GLN A 111 -3.57 4.31 16.27
N GLY A 112 -4.63 4.79 15.61
CA GLY A 112 -6.02 4.51 15.97
C GLY A 112 -6.32 3.02 15.96
N ALA A 113 -5.97 2.33 14.87
CA ALA A 113 -6.21 0.90 14.72
C ALA A 113 -5.46 0.08 15.76
N ARG A 114 -4.18 0.42 16.01
CA ARG A 114 -3.37 -0.23 17.03
C ARG A 114 -4.02 -0.12 18.40
N THR A 115 -4.48 1.09 18.76
CA THR A 115 -5.11 1.36 20.06
C THR A 115 -6.45 0.65 20.18
N LEU A 116 -7.31 0.74 19.16
CA LEU A 116 -8.65 0.15 19.14
C LEU A 116 -8.62 -1.37 19.36
N PHE A 117 -7.70 -2.07 18.69
CA PHE A 117 -7.59 -3.53 18.78
C PHE A 117 -6.62 -4.01 19.87
N GLY A 118 -5.88 -3.12 20.54
CA GLY A 118 -4.83 -3.50 21.47
C GLY A 118 -3.70 -4.30 20.79
N ALA A 119 -3.42 -4.02 19.52
CA ALA A 119 -2.40 -4.74 18.75
C ALA A 119 -0.99 -4.21 19.05
N ASN A 120 0.04 -5.03 18.84
CA ASN A 120 1.42 -4.55 18.91
C ASN A 120 1.77 -3.64 17.74
N ILE A 121 1.33 -4.03 16.53
CA ILE A 121 1.54 -3.30 15.29
C ILE A 121 0.19 -3.08 14.61
N ALA A 122 0.08 -1.98 13.88
CA ALA A 122 -1.00 -1.79 12.93
C ALA A 122 -0.48 -1.32 11.58
N ILE A 123 -1.32 -1.48 10.55
CA ILE A 123 -1.11 -0.92 9.22
C ILE A 123 -2.38 -0.23 8.73
N ALA A 124 -2.25 0.90 8.05
CA ALA A 124 -3.36 1.62 7.48
C ALA A 124 -3.15 2.04 6.02
N THR A 125 -4.26 2.17 5.29
CA THR A 125 -4.29 2.65 3.89
C THR A 125 -5.29 3.80 3.72
N THR A 126 -4.87 4.89 3.09
CA THR A 126 -5.76 5.99 2.66
C THR A 126 -5.34 6.55 1.32
N GLY A 127 -6.28 6.96 0.47
CA GLY A 127 -5.96 7.33 -0.91
C GLY A 127 -7.14 7.48 -1.84
N TYR A 128 -6.82 7.83 -3.08
CA TYR A 128 -7.76 7.96 -4.20
C TYR A 128 -7.69 6.70 -5.08
N ALA A 129 -8.82 6.00 -5.19
CA ALA A 129 -8.91 4.80 -6.02
C ALA A 129 -9.12 5.08 -7.52
N GLU A 130 -9.40 6.34 -7.89
CA GLU A 130 -9.56 6.77 -9.29
C GLU A 130 -9.09 8.23 -9.43
N PRO A 131 -8.88 8.73 -10.67
CA PRO A 131 -8.51 10.13 -10.88
C PRO A 131 -9.56 11.11 -10.35
N SER A 132 -9.11 12.19 -9.73
CA SER A 132 -9.93 13.33 -9.30
C SER A 132 -9.21 14.64 -9.63
N PRO A 133 -9.88 15.81 -9.57
CA PRO A 133 -9.20 17.10 -9.73
C PRO A 133 -8.04 17.30 -8.75
N ALA A 134 -8.13 16.76 -7.53
CA ALA A 134 -7.08 16.81 -6.52
C ALA A 134 -6.00 15.73 -6.72
N ALA A 135 -6.32 14.67 -7.46
CA ALA A 135 -5.45 13.52 -7.70
C ALA A 135 -5.59 13.01 -9.14
N PRO A 136 -4.91 13.64 -10.13
CA PRO A 136 -5.03 13.23 -11.54
C PRO A 136 -4.58 11.79 -11.81
N VAL A 137 -3.74 11.23 -10.93
CA VAL A 137 -3.31 9.84 -10.92
C VAL A 137 -3.81 9.21 -9.62
N PRO A 138 -4.47 8.03 -9.63
CA PRO A 138 -4.86 7.34 -8.41
C PRO A 138 -3.62 7.04 -7.56
N TYR A 139 -3.69 7.23 -6.25
CA TYR A 139 -2.59 6.93 -5.36
C TYR A 139 -3.07 6.64 -3.94
N ALA A 140 -2.20 6.03 -3.14
CA ALA A 140 -2.45 5.80 -1.72
C ALA A 140 -1.22 6.07 -0.87
N TRP A 141 -1.46 6.52 0.36
CA TRP A 141 -0.54 6.46 1.47
C TRP A 141 -0.79 5.20 2.29
N ILE A 142 0.30 4.56 2.66
CA ILE A 142 0.34 3.40 3.54
C ILE A 142 1.24 3.76 4.72
N ALA A 143 0.80 3.42 5.93
CA ALA A 143 1.63 3.55 7.13
C ALA A 143 1.55 2.26 7.95
N VAL A 144 2.68 1.76 8.43
CA VAL A 144 2.78 0.67 9.40
C VAL A 144 3.57 1.15 10.61
N GLY A 145 3.21 0.71 11.82
CA GLY A 145 3.93 1.14 13.01
C GLY A 145 3.55 0.39 14.29
N ASP A 146 4.44 0.48 15.27
CA ASP A 146 4.34 -0.16 16.60
C ASP A 146 3.90 0.81 17.72
N GLY A 147 3.56 2.05 17.33
CA GLY A 147 3.17 3.15 18.20
C GLY A 147 4.31 4.10 18.59
N SER A 148 5.57 3.74 18.33
CA SER A 148 6.75 4.60 18.52
C SER A 148 7.49 4.82 17.20
N ASN A 149 7.57 3.79 16.36
CA ASN A 149 8.22 3.80 15.06
C ASN A 149 7.18 3.60 13.95
N PHE A 150 7.36 4.32 12.85
CA PHE A 150 6.50 4.24 11.68
C PHE A 150 7.33 4.12 10.41
N ALA A 151 6.87 3.29 9.48
CA ALA A 151 7.29 3.32 8.09
C ALA A 151 6.10 3.72 7.22
N THR A 152 6.32 4.68 6.32
CA THR A 152 5.30 5.23 5.43
C THR A 152 5.72 5.07 3.97
N ARG A 153 4.75 4.92 3.08
CA ARG A 153 5.00 4.91 1.63
C ARG A 153 3.80 5.44 0.85
N ARG A 154 4.09 6.28 -0.14
CA ARG A 154 3.14 6.63 -1.20
C ARG A 154 3.27 5.64 -2.37
N VAL A 155 2.14 5.25 -2.94
CA VAL A 155 2.04 4.35 -4.08
C VAL A 155 1.14 4.99 -5.13
N ASP A 156 1.72 5.37 -6.28
CA ASP A 156 0.97 5.86 -7.43
C ASP A 156 0.56 4.70 -8.35
N CYS A 157 -0.67 4.74 -8.86
CA CYS A 157 -1.34 3.65 -9.58
C CYS A 157 -1.83 4.10 -10.97
N PRO A 158 -0.93 4.55 -11.87
CA PRO A 158 -1.33 5.05 -13.18
C PRO A 158 -1.96 3.94 -14.04
N GLY A 159 -3.03 4.29 -14.76
CA GLY A 159 -3.68 3.40 -15.72
C GLY A 159 -4.48 2.24 -15.11
N LEU A 160 -4.57 2.14 -13.78
CA LEU A 160 -5.36 1.12 -13.11
C LEU A 160 -6.81 1.58 -12.89
N ALA A 161 -7.76 0.68 -13.13
CA ALA A 161 -9.16 0.89 -12.76
C ALA A 161 -9.34 0.79 -11.23
N ARG A 162 -10.42 1.37 -10.70
CA ARG A 162 -10.72 1.43 -9.25
C ARG A 162 -10.38 0.14 -8.50
N VAL A 163 -10.99 -0.99 -8.86
CA VAL A 163 -10.79 -2.27 -8.15
C VAL A 163 -9.33 -2.72 -8.22
N ALA A 164 -8.67 -2.55 -9.37
CA ALA A 164 -7.25 -2.88 -9.52
C ALA A 164 -6.35 -1.98 -8.64
N VAL A 165 -6.69 -0.70 -8.45
CA VAL A 165 -5.99 0.17 -7.48
C VAL A 165 -6.13 -0.39 -6.07
N GLN A 166 -7.33 -0.78 -5.66
CA GLN A 166 -7.59 -1.32 -4.31
C GLN A 166 -6.78 -2.60 -4.06
N GLU A 167 -6.80 -3.54 -5.00
CA GLU A 167 -6.06 -4.80 -4.91
C GLU A 167 -4.54 -4.60 -4.95
N HIS A 168 -4.06 -3.70 -5.80
CA HIS A 168 -2.65 -3.35 -5.92
C HIS A 168 -2.13 -2.73 -4.63
N VAL A 169 -2.82 -1.72 -4.10
CA VAL A 169 -2.43 -1.06 -2.85
C VAL A 169 -2.47 -2.04 -1.69
N ALA A 170 -3.46 -2.95 -1.62
CA ALA A 170 -3.49 -3.99 -0.60
C ALA A 170 -2.29 -4.96 -0.70
N LYS A 171 -1.88 -5.35 -1.92
CA LYS A 171 -0.66 -6.16 -2.13
C LYS A 171 0.57 -5.41 -1.63
N VAL A 172 0.72 -4.17 -2.05
CA VAL A 172 1.89 -3.33 -1.74
C VAL A 172 1.97 -2.99 -0.25
N ALA A 173 0.84 -2.79 0.43
CA ALA A 173 0.76 -2.62 1.88
C ALA A 173 1.25 -3.87 2.62
N GLY A 174 0.87 -5.04 2.13
CA GLY A 174 1.37 -6.31 2.62
C GLY A 174 2.88 -6.46 2.55
N ASP A 175 3.48 -6.06 1.43
CA ASP A 175 4.94 -6.09 1.27
C ASP A 175 5.63 -5.11 2.24
N ILE A 176 5.06 -3.91 2.49
CA ILE A 176 5.59 -2.94 3.47
C ILE A 176 5.55 -3.51 4.88
N LEU A 177 4.46 -4.20 5.25
CA LEU A 177 4.33 -4.82 6.56
C LEU A 177 5.43 -5.85 6.79
N VAL A 178 5.72 -6.69 5.78
CA VAL A 178 6.81 -7.67 5.87
C VAL A 178 8.15 -6.97 6.02
N ASP A 179 8.42 -5.93 5.22
CA ASP A 179 9.68 -5.18 5.28
C ASP A 179 9.86 -4.52 6.67
N PHE A 180 8.81 -3.95 7.26
CA PHE A 180 8.83 -3.36 8.60
C PHE A 180 9.12 -4.39 9.70
N LEU A 181 8.64 -5.63 9.56
CA LEU A 181 8.91 -6.68 10.54
C LEU A 181 10.34 -7.21 10.50
N GLN A 182 11.09 -6.91 9.44
CA GLN A 182 12.46 -7.36 9.24
C GLN A 182 13.52 -6.35 9.73
N THR A 183 13.11 -5.13 10.08
CA THR A 183 13.95 -4.17 10.81
C THR A 183 14.15 -4.59 12.26
#